data_AF-A0A386WLU5-F1
#
_entry.id   AF-A0A386WLU5-F1
#
_cell.length_a   1.000
_cell.length_b   1.000
_cell.length_c   1.000
_cell.angle_alpha   90.00
_cell.angle_beta   90.00
_cell.angle_gamma   90.00
#
_symmetry.space_group_name_H-M   'P 1'
#
loop_
_entity.id
_entity.type
_entity.pdbx_description
1 polymer ?
#
loop_
_entity_poly.entity_id
_entity_poly.type
_entity_poly.pdbx_seq_one_letter_code
_entity_poly.pdbx_strand_id
1 'polypeptide(L)'
;MATPRDHAVVYVPATITDPVDFAATAAPCLERIEACGYAFDGIVRRWTDAQHLMDEGQAQVVIVRDRGHMPHDRRPRIEAADDPVRRTTTSPRPPAPGAAPTRRPRRI
;
A
#
# COMPACT_ATOMS: atom_id res chain seq x y z
N MET A 1 17.12 14.81 -10.49
CA MET A 1 17.07 14.43 -9.07
C MET A 1 16.00 13.35 -8.94
N ALA A 2 16.38 12.13 -8.57
CA ALA A 2 15.40 11.08 -8.34
C ALA A 2 14.59 11.43 -7.08
N THR A 3 13.27 11.43 -7.17
CA THR A 3 12.41 11.60 -5.99
C THR A 3 12.76 10.50 -4.98
N PRO A 4 13.01 10.81 -3.70
CA PRO A 4 13.25 9.78 -2.70
C PRO A 4 12.05 8.83 -2.70
N ARG A 5 12.32 7.54 -2.89
CA ARG A 5 11.30 6.49 -2.82
C ARG A 5 11.19 6.04 -1.38
N ASP A 6 9.97 5.89 -0.89
CA ASP A 6 9.74 5.26 0.41
C ASP A 6 10.26 3.81 0.35
N HIS A 7 10.97 3.40 1.38
CA HIS A 7 11.50 2.07 1.61
C HIS A 7 10.43 1.17 2.23
N ALA A 8 10.23 0.02 1.61
CA ALA A 8 9.22 -0.95 1.94
C ALA A 8 9.83 -2.29 2.33
N VAL A 9 9.32 -2.85 3.42
CA VAL A 9 9.61 -4.22 3.84
C VAL A 9 8.36 -5.08 3.77
N VAL A 10 8.52 -6.34 3.39
CA VAL A 10 7.43 -7.31 3.38
C VAL A 10 7.49 -8.14 4.64
N TYR A 11 6.38 -8.25 5.36
CA TYR A 11 6.28 -9.16 6.50
C TYR A 11 5.65 -10.48 6.08
N VAL A 12 6.39 -11.58 6.29
CA VAL A 12 5.89 -12.95 6.13
C VAL A 12 6.08 -13.69 7.46
N PRO A 13 5.00 -14.11 8.15
CA PRO A 13 5.11 -14.79 9.44
C PRO A 13 6.09 -15.96 9.42
N ALA A 14 6.93 -16.09 10.45
CA ALA A 14 7.82 -17.23 10.60
C ALA A 14 7.08 -18.59 10.69
N THR A 15 5.79 -18.58 11.06
CA THR A 15 4.92 -19.76 11.08
C THR A 15 4.65 -20.34 9.69
N ILE A 16 4.82 -19.55 8.62
CA ILE A 16 4.73 -20.02 7.24
C ILE A 16 6.08 -20.64 6.86
N THR A 17 6.17 -21.96 6.90
CA THR A 17 7.41 -22.70 6.60
C THR A 17 7.41 -23.32 5.21
N ASP A 18 6.23 -23.58 4.65
CA ASP A 18 6.09 -24.14 3.32
C ASP A 18 6.52 -23.10 2.25
N PRO A 19 7.38 -23.47 1.28
CA PRO A 19 7.84 -22.55 0.24
C PRO A 19 6.73 -22.03 -0.67
N VAL A 20 5.69 -22.82 -0.94
CA VAL A 20 4.57 -22.43 -1.79
C VAL A 20 3.71 -21.41 -1.05
N ASP A 21 3.40 -21.66 0.23
CA ASP A 21 2.66 -20.71 1.06
C ASP A 21 3.45 -19.42 1.31
N PHE A 22 4.77 -19.52 1.44
CA PHE A 22 5.66 -18.36 1.52
C PHE A 22 5.56 -17.51 0.25
N ALA A 23 5.69 -18.12 -0.93
CA ALA A 23 5.58 -17.42 -2.21
C ALA A 23 4.18 -16.81 -2.42
N ALA A 24 3.12 -17.56 -2.08
CA ALA A 24 1.74 -17.10 -2.15
C ALA A 24 1.46 -15.91 -1.23
N THR A 25 2.21 -15.77 -0.13
CA THR A 25 2.11 -14.65 0.80
C THR A 25 2.96 -13.45 0.36
N ALA A 26 4.18 -13.70 -0.12
CA ALA A 26 5.12 -12.64 -0.49
C ALA A 26 4.80 -12.00 -1.86
N ALA A 27 4.34 -12.78 -2.84
CA ALA A 27 4.15 -12.29 -4.22
C ALA A 27 3.18 -11.10 -4.31
N PRO A 28 1.98 -11.12 -3.72
CA PRO A 28 1.07 -9.96 -3.74
C PRO A 28 1.68 -8.73 -3.06
N CYS A 29 2.51 -8.93 -2.03
CA CYS A 29 3.19 -7.84 -1.34
C CYS A 29 4.25 -7.18 -2.24
N LEU A 30 5.00 -7.98 -3.00
CA LEU A 30 5.98 -7.47 -3.96
C LEU A 30 5.32 -6.71 -5.11
N GLU A 31 4.21 -7.23 -5.65
CA GLU A 31 3.40 -6.52 -6.66
C GLU A 31 2.89 -5.18 -6.13
N ARG A 32 2.50 -5.10 -4.85
CA ARG A 32 2.07 -3.85 -4.20
C ARG A 32 3.22 -2.84 -4.12
N ILE A 33 4.43 -3.28 -3.77
CA ILE A 33 5.63 -2.44 -3.71
C ILE A 33 5.92 -1.83 -5.08
N GLU A 34 5.89 -2.65 -6.13
CA GLU A 34 6.08 -2.20 -7.51
C GLU A 34 4.99 -1.20 -7.93
N ALA A 35 3.73 -1.54 -7.67
CA ALA A 35 2.59 -0.68 -8.03
C ALA A 35 2.61 0.69 -7.34
N CYS A 36 3.23 0.80 -6.16
CA CYS A 36 3.39 2.07 -5.44
C CYS A 36 4.68 2.81 -5.78
N GLY A 37 5.64 2.16 -6.45
CA GLY A 37 6.96 2.72 -6.71
C GLY A 37 7.85 2.80 -5.47
N TYR A 38 7.65 1.92 -4.49
CA TYR A 38 8.50 1.83 -3.30
C TYR A 38 9.85 1.16 -3.59
N ALA A 39 10.86 1.48 -2.80
CA ALA A 39 12.12 0.75 -2.80
C ALA A 39 11.97 -0.50 -1.92
N PHE A 40 12.29 -1.68 -2.45
CA PHE A 40 12.20 -2.93 -1.69
C PHE A 40 13.48 -3.14 -0.86
N ASP A 41 13.34 -3.21 0.46
CA ASP A 41 14.46 -3.42 1.38
C ASP A 41 14.61 -4.86 1.85
N GLY A 42 13.53 -5.65 1.83
CA GLY A 42 13.61 -7.07 2.18
C GLY A 42 12.34 -7.68 2.73
N ILE A 43 12.45 -8.97 3.08
CA ILE A 43 11.40 -9.74 3.74
C ILE A 43 11.81 -9.99 5.19
N VAL A 44 10.96 -9.60 6.13
CA VAL A 44 11.13 -9.85 7.56
C VAL A 44 10.20 -10.96 8.03
N ARG A 45 10.70 -11.81 8.94
CA ARG A 45 9.98 -12.98 9.45
C ARG A 45 9.38 -12.78 10.84
N ARG A 46 9.86 -11.80 11.60
CA ARG A 46 9.33 -11.40 12.91
C ARG A 46 8.78 -9.99 12.83
N TRP A 47 7.66 -9.77 13.51
CA TRP A 47 7.06 -8.44 13.56
C TRP A 47 7.97 -7.42 14.25
N THR A 48 8.67 -7.84 15.30
CA THR A 48 9.66 -7.02 16.02
C THR A 48 10.74 -6.48 15.11
N ASP A 49 11.16 -7.24 14.10
CA ASP A 49 12.20 -6.82 13.15
C ASP A 49 11.64 -5.73 12.23
N ALA A 50 10.40 -5.89 11.75
CA ALA A 50 9.68 -4.83 11.02
C ALA A 50 9.57 -3.55 11.86
N GLN A 51 9.20 -3.66 13.13
CA GLN A 51 9.11 -2.51 14.04
C GLN A 51 10.46 -1.81 14.21
N HIS A 52 11.52 -2.57 14.44
CA HIS A 52 12.86 -2.03 14.59
C HIS A 52 13.33 -1.27 13.32
N LEU A 53 13.09 -1.82 12.13
CA LEU A 53 13.40 -1.15 10.86
C LEU A 53 12.60 0.16 10.69
N MET A 54 11.36 0.20 11.16
CA MET A 54 10.53 1.41 11.13
C MET A 54 11.01 2.46 12.15
N ASP A 55 11.38 2.04 13.36
CA ASP A 55 11.87 2.92 14.44
C ASP A 55 13.23 3.54 14.10
N GLU A 56 14.12 2.77 13.47
CA GLU A 56 15.42 3.24 12.94
C GLU A 56 15.27 4.09 11.67
N GLY A 57 14.05 4.25 11.15
CA GLY A 57 13.76 5.00 9.93
C GLY A 57 14.29 4.34 8.65
N GLN A 58 14.71 3.08 8.72
CA GLN A 58 15.20 2.31 7.58
C GLN A 58 14.05 1.91 6.66
N ALA A 59 12.91 1.54 7.23
CA ALA A 59 11.67 1.32 6.50
C ALA A 59 10.68 2.46 6.78
N GLN A 60 9.91 2.85 5.78
CA GLN A 60 8.82 3.82 5.93
C GLN A 60 7.43 3.17 5.74
N VAL A 61 7.38 1.96 5.18
CA VAL A 61 6.14 1.18 5.04
C VAL A 61 6.39 -0.32 5.24
N VAL A 62 5.46 -0.97 5.93
CA VAL A 62 5.40 -2.44 6.04
C VAL A 62 4.25 -2.95 5.20
N ILE A 63 4.54 -3.84 4.25
CA ILE A 63 3.53 -4.50 3.42
C ILE A 63 3.23 -5.88 4.00
N VAL A 64 1.96 -6.14 4.24
CA VAL A 64 1.43 -7.41 4.73
C VAL A 64 0.46 -8.00 3.71
N ARG A 65 0.27 -9.32 3.71
CA ARG A 65 -0.78 -9.93 2.87
C ARG A 65 -2.17 -9.41 3.26
N ASP A 66 -2.47 -9.46 4.55
CA ASP A 66 -3.75 -9.08 5.13
C ASP A 66 -3.58 -8.37 6.49
N ARG A 67 -4.51 -7.47 6.82
CA ARG A 67 -4.54 -6.68 8.06
C ARG A 67 -5.29 -7.37 9.21
N GLY A 68 -5.94 -8.52 8.99
CA GLY A 68 -6.81 -9.21 9.95
C GLY A 68 -6.16 -9.58 11.27
N HIS A 69 -4.83 -9.53 11.37
CA HIS A 69 -4.07 -9.83 12.58
C HIS A 69 -3.36 -8.61 13.19
N MET A 70 -3.62 -7.39 12.72
CA MET A 70 -2.91 -6.19 13.17
C MET A 70 -3.71 -5.37 14.20
N PRO A 71 -3.09 -4.92 15.31
CA PRO A 71 -3.72 -3.97 16.23
C PRO A 71 -4.08 -2.66 15.51
N HIS A 72 -5.15 -2.00 15.97
CA HIS A 72 -5.65 -0.75 15.38
C HIS A 72 -4.75 0.48 15.65
N ASP A 73 -3.70 0.34 16.44
CA ASP A 73 -2.74 1.41 16.73
C ASP A 73 -1.72 1.55 15.58
N ARG A 74 -1.93 2.56 14.73
CA ARG A 74 -1.26 2.75 13.43
C ARG A 74 -0.04 3.68 13.52
N ARG A 75 0.91 3.34 14.38
CA ARG A 75 2.32 3.71 14.17
C ARG A 75 3.05 2.37 14.06
N PRO A 76 3.36 1.86 12.86
CA PRO A 76 3.77 2.56 11.63
C PRO A 76 2.78 2.44 10.43
N ARG A 77 3.13 3.01 9.25
CA ARG A 77 2.33 2.93 8.00
C ARG A 77 2.32 1.49 7.46
N ILE A 78 1.20 0.79 7.65
CA ILE A 78 1.02 -0.60 7.23
C ILE A 78 0.03 -0.66 6.07
N GLU A 79 0.43 -1.28 4.95
CA GLU A 79 -0.43 -1.49 3.79
C GLU A 79 -0.66 -2.99 3.55
N ALA A 80 -1.91 -3.37 3.31
CA ALA A 80 -2.22 -4.72 2.87
C ALA A 80 -2.09 -4.82 1.35
N ALA A 81 -1.59 -5.96 0.87
CA ALA A 81 -1.55 -6.28 -0.54
C ALA A 81 -2.95 -6.41 -1.15
N ASP A 82 -3.91 -6.91 -0.36
CA ASP A 82 -5.32 -7.07 -0.77
C ASP A 82 -6.11 -5.74 -0.76
N ASP A 83 -5.58 -4.69 -0.10
CA ASP A 83 -6.21 -3.37 -0.09
C ASP A 83 -6.16 -2.78 -1.51
N PRO A 84 -7.29 -2.32 -2.07
CA PRO A 84 -7.31 -1.78 -3.42
C PRO A 84 -6.32 -0.62 -3.48
N VAL A 85 -5.26 -0.79 -4.27
CA VAL A 85 -4.36 0.31 -4.59
C VAL A 85 -5.23 1.42 -5.14
N ARG A 86 -5.42 2.50 -4.37
CA ARG A 86 -5.85 3.76 -4.96
C ARG A 86 -4.72 4.16 -5.87
N ARG A 87 -4.73 3.61 -7.09
CA ARG A 87 -4.04 4.20 -8.22
C ARG A 87 -4.68 5.58 -8.26
N THR A 88 -3.96 6.58 -7.77
CA THR A 88 -4.13 7.93 -8.26
C THR A 88 -3.70 7.86 -9.72
N THR A 89 -4.55 7.23 -10.54
CA THR A 89 -4.76 7.72 -11.87
C THR A 89 -5.18 9.17 -11.63
N THR A 90 -4.20 10.06 -11.78
CA THR A 90 -4.45 11.29 -12.51
C THR A 90 -4.94 10.85 -13.88
N SER A 91 -6.16 10.31 -13.93
CA SER A 91 -6.93 10.21 -15.15
C SER A 91 -7.19 11.67 -15.46
N PRO A 92 -6.67 12.23 -16.56
CA PRO A 92 -7.17 13.52 -17.02
C PRO A 92 -8.64 13.24 -17.29
N ARG A 93 -9.50 13.65 -16.35
CA ARG A 93 -10.94 13.68 -16.56
C ARG A 93 -11.11 14.40 -17.89
N PRO A 94 -11.62 13.74 -18.95
CA PRO A 94 -11.97 14.51 -20.14
C PRO A 94 -12.98 15.56 -19.67
N PRO A 95 -12.79 16.85 -20.02
CA PRO A 95 -13.78 17.85 -19.68
C PRO A 95 -15.07 17.43 -20.37
N ALA A 96 -16.07 17.00 -19.60
CA ALA A 96 -17.38 16.67 -20.14
C ALA A 96 -17.90 17.90 -20.92
N PRO A 97 -18.10 17.81 -22.24
CA PRO A 97 -18.80 18.85 -22.96
C PRO A 97 -20.29 18.62 -22.74
N GLY A 98 -20.95 19.48 -21.97
CA GLY A 98 -22.42 19.49 -22.02
C GLY A 98 -23.21 19.83 -20.77
N ALA A 99 -22.61 20.31 -19.68
CA ALA A 99 -23.43 20.89 -18.61
C ALA A 99 -23.70 22.37 -18.91
N ALA A 100 -24.56 22.64 -19.90
CA ALA A 100 -25.16 23.95 -20.07
C ALA A 100 -26.05 24.25 -18.85
N PRO A 101 -25.88 25.37 -18.13
CA PRO A 101 -26.77 25.72 -17.03
C PRO A 101 -28.11 26.19 -17.60
N THR A 102 -29.10 25.29 -17.68
CA THR A 102 -30.48 25.69 -17.99
C THR A 102 -31.03 26.52 -16.84
N ARG A 103 -31.06 27.83 -17.09
CA ARG A 103 -31.53 28.89 -16.22
C ARG A 103 -33.07 28.97 -16.29
N ARG A 104 -33.73 28.72 -15.14
CA ARG A 104 -35.08 29.20 -14.70
C ARG A 104 -36.33 28.56 -15.37
N PRO A 105 -37.56 28.70 -14.80
CA PRO A 105 -38.00 29.68 -13.78
C PRO A 105 -38.72 29.15 -12.52
N ARG A 106 -38.70 29.99 -11.47
CA ARG A 106 -39.50 29.84 -10.25
C ARG A 106 -40.98 30.09 -10.58
N ARG A 107 -41.86 29.17 -10.18
CA ARG A 107 -43.32 29.35 -10.17
C ARG A 107 -43.71 30.31 -9.04
N ILE A 108 -44.60 31.24 -9.36
CA ILE A 108 -45.44 32.04 -8.46
C ILE A 108 -46.76 31.31 -8.30
#